data_AF-K2E3S2-F1
#
_entry.id   AF-K2E3S2-F1
#
_cell.length_a   1.000
_cell.length_b   1.000
_cell.length_c   1.000
_cell.angle_alpha   90.00
_cell.angle_beta   90.00
_cell.angle_gamma   90.00
#
_symmetry.space_group_name_H-M   'P 1'
#
loop_
_entity.id
_entity.type
_entity.pdbx_description
1 polymer ?
#
loop_
_entity_poly.entity_id
_entity_poly.type
_entity_poly.pdbx_seq_one_letter_code
_entity_poly.pdbx_strand_id
1 'polypeptide(L)'
;NDDEVGFVLSPEAILFGNPIAQAACAVDATKAQFGLPIDKLFWCAGTQGSMYPLTGRVFDEKGPIQSAVLLSERMDFKLHRQMMIEDSSGDSGSGIDGPICHQHFAPIMPKSRYRYQMTNTISHADKCYQFGHDVITWEAGHNKPDSGNNFGFLIWKKRNCTFL
;
A
#
# COMPACT_ATOMS: atom_id res chain seq x y z
N ASN A 1 2.21 -18.70 -7.57
CA ASN A 1 2.42 -18.02 -6.27
C ASN A 1 3.56 -18.77 -5.62
N ASP A 2 4.78 -18.24 -5.72
CA ASP A 2 6.00 -18.91 -5.27
C ASP A 2 6.74 -17.94 -4.34
N ASP A 3 6.82 -18.30 -3.06
CA ASP A 3 7.37 -17.44 -2.01
C ASP A 3 8.88 -17.20 -2.21
N GLU A 4 9.58 -18.10 -2.91
CA GLU A 4 11.01 -17.99 -3.24
C GLU A 4 11.27 -16.88 -4.27
N VAL A 5 10.35 -16.69 -5.22
CA VAL A 5 10.45 -15.57 -6.21
C VAL A 5 10.16 -14.24 -5.53
N GLY A 6 9.27 -14.23 -4.52
CA GLY A 6 9.04 -13.05 -3.67
C GLY A 6 10.27 -12.66 -2.86
N PHE A 7 11.04 -13.64 -2.41
CA PHE A 7 12.31 -13.43 -1.72
C PHE A 7 13.39 -12.84 -2.64
N VAL A 8 13.51 -13.33 -3.88
CA VAL A 8 14.43 -12.76 -4.88
C VAL A 8 14.11 -11.30 -5.21
N LEU A 9 12.84 -10.94 -5.30
CA LEU A 9 12.39 -9.56 -5.56
C LEU A 9 12.64 -8.60 -4.39
N SER A 10 12.81 -9.12 -3.17
CA SER A 10 12.94 -8.32 -1.97
C SER A 10 13.76 -9.04 -0.89
N PRO A 11 15.09 -9.18 -1.08
CA PRO A 11 15.95 -9.86 -0.11
C PRO A 11 15.99 -9.13 1.25
N GLU A 12 15.73 -7.83 1.26
CA GLU A 12 15.61 -7.02 2.48
C GLU A 12 14.40 -7.38 3.36
N ALA A 13 13.47 -8.20 2.88
CA ALA A 13 12.34 -8.68 3.70
C ALA A 13 12.81 -9.39 4.98
N ILE A 14 14.00 -10.01 4.98
CA ILE A 14 14.60 -10.61 6.19
C ILE A 14 14.84 -9.56 7.27
N LEU A 15 15.29 -8.37 6.88
CA LEU A 15 15.61 -7.29 7.82
C LEU A 15 14.35 -6.79 8.53
N PHE A 16 13.21 -6.79 7.83
CA PHE A 16 11.94 -6.26 8.33
C PHE A 16 10.99 -7.31 8.93
N GLY A 17 11.37 -8.60 8.88
CA GLY A 17 10.64 -9.69 9.54
C GLY A 17 10.81 -9.75 11.06
N ASN A 18 11.63 -8.88 11.64
CA ASN A 18 11.91 -8.86 13.07
C ASN A 18 10.81 -8.11 13.87
N PRO A 19 10.58 -8.44 15.15
CA PRO A 19 9.51 -7.84 15.95
C PRO A 19 9.68 -6.33 16.19
N ILE A 20 10.91 -5.81 16.17
CA ILE A 20 11.19 -4.37 16.33
C ILE A 20 10.70 -3.61 15.07
N ALA A 21 10.96 -4.15 13.89
CA ALA A 21 10.52 -3.59 12.62
C ALA A 21 8.99 -3.65 12.48
N GLN A 22 8.36 -4.73 12.96
CA GLN A 22 6.90 -4.85 13.01
C GLN A 22 6.27 -3.89 14.04
N ALA A 23 6.93 -3.67 15.18
CA ALA A 23 6.49 -2.68 16.16
C ALA A 23 6.49 -1.24 15.59
N ALA A 24 7.43 -0.92 14.69
CA ALA A 24 7.43 0.37 14.00
C ALA A 24 6.17 0.62 13.15
N CYS A 25 5.51 -0.45 12.67
CA CYS A 25 4.28 -0.32 11.90
C CYS A 25 3.09 0.18 12.73
N ALA A 26 3.13 0.08 14.07
CA ALA A 26 2.14 0.70 14.92
C ALA A 26 2.18 2.24 14.83
N VAL A 27 3.37 2.83 14.66
CA VAL A 27 3.53 4.27 14.47
C VAL A 27 2.98 4.69 13.10
N ASP A 28 3.26 3.90 12.06
CA ASP A 28 2.71 4.13 10.72
C ASP A 28 1.17 4.05 10.72
N ALA A 29 0.60 3.04 11.38
CA ALA A 29 -0.84 2.85 11.51
C ALA A 29 -1.54 4.06 12.15
N THR A 30 -0.99 4.57 13.24
CA THR A 30 -1.56 5.76 13.91
C THR A 30 -1.45 7.01 13.04
N LYS A 31 -0.34 7.21 12.32
CA LYS A 31 -0.17 8.36 11.42
C LYS A 31 -1.09 8.29 10.20
N ALA A 32 -1.21 7.10 9.62
CA ALA A 32 -2.14 6.82 8.53
C ALA A 32 -3.57 7.18 8.98
N GLN A 33 -4.01 6.74 10.16
CA GLN A 33 -5.37 6.98 10.64
C GLN A 33 -5.75 8.47 10.79
N PHE A 34 -4.83 9.31 11.24
CA PHE A 34 -5.09 10.73 11.51
C PHE A 34 -4.52 11.69 10.44
N GLY A 35 -3.90 11.18 9.39
CA GLY A 35 -3.17 12.02 8.44
C GLY A 35 -2.62 11.24 7.25
N LEU A 36 -1.31 11.38 7.01
CA LEU A 36 -0.61 10.68 5.94
C LEU A 36 0.31 9.61 6.53
N PRO A 37 0.46 8.47 5.85
CA PRO A 37 1.38 7.40 6.26
C PRO A 37 2.84 7.89 6.15
N ILE A 38 3.72 7.23 6.89
CA ILE A 38 5.15 7.57 6.93
C ILE A 38 5.85 6.85 5.78
N ASP A 39 6.31 7.62 4.78
CA ASP A 39 7.01 7.08 3.60
C ASP A 39 8.33 6.38 3.94
N LYS A 40 9.02 6.85 5.00
CA LYS A 40 10.27 6.22 5.49
C LYS A 40 10.07 4.80 6.02
N LEU A 41 8.86 4.47 6.48
CA LEU A 41 8.49 3.14 6.96
C LEU A 41 7.88 2.33 5.81
N PHE A 42 8.60 2.21 4.70
CA PHE A 42 8.09 1.64 3.45
C PHE A 42 7.70 0.15 3.56
N TRP A 43 8.23 -0.57 4.56
CA TRP A 43 7.88 -1.96 4.83
C TRP A 43 6.56 -2.11 5.60
N CYS A 44 5.99 -1.02 6.10
CA CYS A 44 4.72 -0.99 6.82
C CYS A 44 3.58 -0.57 5.90
N ALA A 45 2.44 -1.26 6.05
CA ALA A 45 1.16 -1.01 5.40
C ALA A 45 0.14 -0.46 6.42
N GLY A 46 0.57 0.45 7.30
CA GLY A 46 -0.24 0.97 8.41
C GLY A 46 -0.93 -0.12 9.24
N THR A 47 -2.25 0.00 9.42
CA THR A 47 -3.06 -0.96 10.19
C THR A 47 -3.16 -2.34 9.54
N GLN A 48 -2.81 -2.46 8.26
CA GLN A 48 -2.87 -3.71 7.51
C GLN A 48 -1.70 -4.64 7.82
N GLY A 49 -0.64 -4.10 8.43
CA GLY A 49 0.53 -4.86 8.86
C GLY A 49 1.73 -4.63 7.96
N SER A 50 2.40 -5.71 7.58
CA SER A 50 3.66 -5.65 6.81
C SER A 50 3.41 -5.70 5.31
N MET A 51 4.14 -4.90 4.54
CA MET A 51 4.17 -4.95 3.08
C MET A 51 4.86 -6.22 2.56
N TYR A 52 5.67 -6.88 3.39
CA TYR A 52 6.28 -8.17 3.06
C TYR A 52 5.48 -9.34 3.64
N PRO A 53 5.45 -10.49 2.95
CA PRO A 53 6.07 -10.78 1.65
C PRO A 53 5.29 -10.22 0.44
N LEU A 54 5.97 -9.95 -0.68
CA LEU A 54 5.37 -9.49 -1.95
C LEU A 54 4.73 -10.64 -2.75
N THR A 55 4.05 -11.52 -2.02
CA THR A 55 3.33 -12.68 -2.55
C THR A 55 1.85 -12.49 -2.33
N GLY A 56 1.02 -13.28 -3.01
CA GLY A 56 -0.44 -13.21 -2.88
C GLY A 56 -0.97 -13.79 -1.57
N ARG A 57 -0.10 -14.04 -0.58
CA ARG A 57 -0.42 -14.76 0.65
C ARG A 57 -0.44 -13.81 1.85
N VAL A 58 -1.53 -13.85 2.60
CA VAL A 58 -1.67 -13.20 3.90
C VAL A 58 -1.69 -14.31 4.97
N PHE A 59 -0.80 -14.23 5.95
CA PHE A 59 -0.68 -15.25 7.01
C PHE A 59 -1.53 -14.95 8.23
N ASP A 60 -1.78 -13.67 8.53
CA ASP A 60 -2.58 -13.19 9.66
C ASP A 60 -3.80 -12.42 9.11
N GLU A 61 -4.76 -13.17 8.56
CA GLU A 61 -6.02 -12.60 8.08
C GLU A 61 -6.92 -12.23 9.27
N LYS A 62 -7.02 -10.93 9.55
CA LYS A 62 -7.93 -10.39 10.58
C LYS A 62 -9.34 -10.15 10.04
N GLY A 63 -9.44 -9.86 8.75
CA GLY A 63 -10.70 -9.67 8.03
C GLY A 63 -10.49 -9.76 6.53
N PRO A 64 -11.52 -10.15 5.76
CA PRO A 64 -11.38 -10.41 4.32
C PRO A 64 -11.14 -9.12 3.52
N ILE A 65 -11.81 -8.01 3.89
CA ILE A 65 -11.59 -6.70 3.25
C ILE A 65 -10.21 -6.15 3.62
N GLN A 66 -9.81 -6.26 4.90
CA GLN A 66 -8.48 -5.86 5.36
C GLN A 66 -7.36 -6.59 4.59
N SER A 67 -7.45 -7.92 4.45
CA SER A 67 -6.48 -8.72 3.69
C SER A 67 -6.46 -8.32 2.21
N ALA A 68 -7.62 -8.02 1.64
CA ALA A 68 -7.70 -7.61 0.25
C ALA A 68 -7.11 -6.20 0.01
N VAL A 69 -7.30 -5.26 0.95
CA VAL A 69 -6.62 -3.96 0.92
C VAL A 69 -5.11 -4.16 1.04
N LEU A 70 -4.64 -4.97 1.99
CA LEU A 70 -3.21 -5.28 2.14
C LEU A 70 -2.60 -5.82 0.84
N LEU A 71 -3.27 -6.77 0.19
CA LEU A 71 -2.81 -7.34 -1.07
C LEU A 71 -2.75 -6.30 -2.18
N SER A 72 -3.69 -5.35 -2.22
CA SER A 72 -3.67 -4.24 -3.18
C SER A 72 -2.48 -3.30 -2.97
N GLU A 73 -2.18 -2.95 -1.71
CA GLU A 73 -1.02 -2.13 -1.35
C GLU A 73 0.30 -2.84 -1.66
N ARG A 74 0.39 -4.14 -1.37
CA ARG A 74 1.56 -4.98 -1.70
C ARG A 74 1.79 -5.09 -3.20
N MET A 75 0.72 -5.20 -3.98
CA MET A 75 0.81 -5.26 -5.44
C MET A 75 1.38 -3.95 -6.00
N ASP A 76 0.88 -2.82 -5.52
CA ASP A 76 1.41 -1.50 -5.92
C ASP A 76 2.89 -1.34 -5.52
N PHE A 77 3.27 -1.84 -4.34
CA PHE A 77 4.68 -1.83 -3.90
C PHE A 77 5.56 -2.70 -4.77
N LYS A 78 5.06 -3.88 -5.18
CA LYS A 78 5.75 -4.77 -6.11
C LYS A 78 5.93 -4.12 -7.48
N LEU A 79 4.93 -3.42 -8.00
CA LEU A 79 5.03 -2.71 -9.28
C LEU A 79 6.06 -1.57 -9.22
N HIS A 80 6.15 -0.86 -8.10
CA HIS A 80 7.23 0.11 -7.85
C HIS A 80 8.62 -0.54 -7.87
N ARG A 81 8.78 -1.67 -7.18
CA ARG A 81 10.04 -2.45 -7.17
C ARG A 81 10.47 -2.94 -8.55
N GLN A 82 9.49 -3.29 -9.38
CA GLN A 82 9.69 -3.72 -10.76
C GLN A 82 9.86 -2.55 -11.74
N MET A 83 9.91 -1.32 -11.24
CA MET A 83 10.02 -0.09 -12.05
C MET A 83 8.90 0.03 -13.11
N MET A 84 7.72 -0.50 -12.83
CA MET A 84 6.56 -0.41 -13.72
C MET A 84 5.73 0.84 -13.46
N ILE A 85 5.85 1.44 -12.28
CA ILE A 85 5.15 2.65 -11.88
C ILE A 85 6.14 3.78 -11.73
N GLU A 86 5.90 4.85 -12.48
CA GLU A 86 6.63 6.09 -12.38
C GLU A 86 5.99 7.02 -11.35
N ASP A 87 6.82 7.85 -10.74
CA ASP A 87 6.44 8.81 -9.75
C ASP A 87 6.79 10.25 -10.15
N SER A 88 6.12 11.24 -9.54
CA SER A 88 6.30 12.67 -9.84
C SER A 88 6.57 13.52 -8.58
N SER A 89 7.19 12.93 -7.54
CA SER A 89 7.51 13.68 -6.31
C SER A 89 8.89 14.30 -6.43
N GLY A 90 9.03 15.56 -6.04
CA GLY A 90 10.36 16.18 -5.96
C GLY A 90 11.27 15.60 -4.86
N ASP A 91 10.73 14.80 -3.93
CA ASP A 91 11.40 14.41 -2.67
C ASP A 91 11.52 12.88 -2.46
N SER A 92 11.46 12.06 -3.52
CA SER A 92 11.48 10.59 -3.39
C SER A 92 12.87 9.98 -3.20
N GLY A 93 13.75 10.65 -2.44
CA GLY A 93 15.08 10.10 -2.10
C GLY A 93 16.02 9.89 -3.29
N SER A 94 15.66 10.35 -4.50
CA SER A 94 16.51 10.31 -5.69
C SER A 94 17.57 11.43 -5.71
N GLY A 95 17.51 12.37 -4.75
CA GLY A 95 18.41 13.52 -4.68
C GLY A 95 18.24 14.51 -5.84
N ILE A 96 17.19 14.35 -6.66
CA ILE A 96 16.90 15.25 -7.78
C ILE A 96 15.90 16.29 -7.27
N ASP A 97 16.42 17.38 -6.70
CA ASP A 97 15.71 18.66 -6.57
C ASP A 97 15.52 19.27 -7.97
N GLY A 98 14.72 18.60 -8.79
CA GLY A 98 14.39 18.98 -10.16
C GLY A 98 13.00 19.62 -10.25
N PRO A 99 12.70 20.37 -11.31
CA PRO A 99 11.37 20.90 -11.53
C PRO A 99 10.34 19.75 -11.48
N ILE A 100 9.30 19.94 -10.67
CA ILE A 100 8.27 18.99 -10.19
C ILE A 100 7.58 18.16 -11.29
N CYS A 101 7.90 18.41 -12.57
CA CYS A 101 7.16 17.96 -13.75
C CYS A 101 7.78 16.86 -14.60
N HIS A 102 8.84 16.22 -14.13
CA HIS A 102 9.32 15.00 -14.76
C HIS A 102 8.91 13.78 -13.94
N GLN A 103 8.48 12.74 -14.65
CA GLN A 103 8.22 11.45 -14.04
C GLN A 103 9.53 10.66 -13.97
N HIS A 104 9.77 9.98 -12.85
CA HIS A 104 10.93 9.13 -12.63
C HIS A 104 10.53 7.84 -11.95
N PHE A 105 11.32 6.78 -12.15
CA PHE A 105 11.09 5.52 -11.46
C PHE A 105 11.48 5.64 -9.99
N ALA A 106 10.56 5.29 -9.10
CA ALA A 106 10.78 5.26 -7.66
C ALA A 106 10.69 3.80 -7.17
N PRO A 107 11.80 3.11 -6.89
CA PRO A 107 11.78 1.71 -6.43
C PRO A 107 11.10 1.53 -5.06
N ILE A 108 11.17 2.56 -4.22
CA ILE A 108 10.48 2.62 -2.93
C ILE A 108 9.22 3.45 -3.12
N MET A 109 8.06 2.86 -2.82
CA MET A 109 6.77 3.53 -2.97
C MET A 109 6.63 4.66 -1.93
N PRO A 110 6.34 5.90 -2.36
CA PRO A 110 5.88 6.99 -1.49
C PRO A 110 4.38 6.82 -1.17
N LYS A 111 4.10 6.02 -0.14
CA LYS A 111 2.74 5.67 0.34
C LYS A 111 1.83 6.86 0.58
N SER A 112 2.38 7.99 1.05
CA SER A 112 1.64 9.21 1.40
C SER A 112 0.82 9.82 0.28
N ARG A 113 1.08 9.39 -0.96
CA ARG A 113 0.41 9.87 -2.16
C ARG A 113 -0.62 8.93 -2.73
N TYR A 114 -0.78 7.77 -2.11
CA TYR A 114 -1.71 6.75 -2.53
C TYR A 114 -2.96 6.74 -1.66
N ARG A 115 -4.08 6.49 -2.31
CA ARG A 115 -5.37 6.27 -1.66
C ARG A 115 -6.07 5.10 -2.32
N TYR A 116 -6.74 4.27 -1.54
CA TYR A 116 -7.58 3.19 -2.05
C TYR A 116 -9.06 3.57 -1.92
N GLN A 117 -9.88 3.02 -2.81
CA GLN A 117 -11.32 3.16 -2.80
C GLN A 117 -11.96 1.82 -3.18
N MET A 118 -12.95 1.37 -2.41
CA MET A 118 -13.61 0.10 -2.68
C MET A 118 -14.62 0.23 -3.82
N THR A 119 -14.48 -0.62 -4.84
CA THR A 119 -15.37 -0.68 -6.01
C THR A 119 -16.24 -1.94 -6.03
N ASN A 120 -15.86 -3.02 -5.35
CA ASN A 120 -16.57 -4.31 -5.31
C ASN A 120 -16.37 -4.99 -3.95
N THR A 121 -17.34 -5.70 -3.33
CA THR A 121 -18.67 -6.16 -3.79
C THR A 121 -19.87 -5.26 -3.52
N ILE A 122 -19.74 -4.36 -2.54
CA ILE A 122 -20.59 -3.18 -2.41
C ILE A 122 -19.63 -2.01 -2.41
N SER A 123 -19.75 -1.13 -3.41
CA SER A 123 -18.83 -0.01 -3.54
C SER A 123 -18.96 0.97 -2.39
N HIS A 124 -17.84 1.52 -1.96
CA HIS A 124 -17.78 2.69 -1.08
C HIS A 124 -17.27 3.86 -1.92
N ALA A 125 -18.12 4.31 -2.85
CA ALA A 125 -17.73 5.22 -3.91
C ALA A 125 -17.67 6.70 -3.47
N ASP A 126 -18.19 7.02 -2.29
CA ASP A 126 -18.28 8.36 -1.74
C ASP A 126 -16.96 8.85 -1.13
N LYS A 127 -16.08 7.94 -0.69
CA LYS A 127 -14.80 8.27 -0.04
C LYS A 127 -13.65 7.40 -0.52
N CYS A 128 -12.45 7.99 -0.48
CA CYS A 128 -11.19 7.27 -0.62
C CYS A 128 -10.40 7.38 0.69
N TYR A 129 -9.67 6.33 1.03
CA TYR A 129 -8.86 6.24 2.23
C TYR A 129 -7.39 6.21 1.86
N GLN A 130 -6.55 6.81 2.69
CA GLN A 130 -5.10 6.77 2.53
C GLN A 130 -4.55 5.35 2.80
N PHE A 131 -3.40 5.02 2.23
CA PHE A 131 -2.79 3.69 2.41
C PHE A 131 -2.43 3.40 3.87
N GLY A 132 -2.87 2.26 4.38
CA GLY A 132 -2.71 1.89 5.78
C GLY A 132 -3.78 2.46 6.73
N HIS A 133 -4.88 3.04 6.21
CA HIS A 133 -6.05 3.41 7.02
C HIS A 133 -6.77 2.18 7.56
N ASP A 134 -7.29 2.29 8.79
CA ASP A 134 -8.04 1.22 9.41
C ASP A 134 -9.32 0.90 8.63
N VAL A 135 -9.46 -0.35 8.25
CA VAL A 135 -10.59 -0.86 7.48
C VAL A 135 -11.81 -1.06 8.37
N ILE A 136 -11.61 -1.32 9.66
CA ILE A 136 -12.69 -1.50 10.65
C ILE A 136 -13.62 -0.28 10.69
N THR A 137 -13.08 0.92 10.39
CA THR A 137 -13.86 2.16 10.42
C THR A 137 -14.91 2.28 9.31
N TRP A 138 -14.77 1.52 8.22
CA TRP A 138 -15.63 1.67 7.04
C TRP A 138 -16.10 0.35 6.42
N GLU A 139 -15.52 -0.80 6.78
CA GLU A 139 -15.85 -2.11 6.17
C GLU A 139 -17.26 -2.62 6.48
N ALA A 140 -17.89 -2.08 7.52
CA ALA A 140 -19.20 -2.50 7.99
C ALA A 140 -20.24 -2.43 6.87
N GLY A 141 -20.89 -3.56 6.59
CA GLY A 141 -21.92 -3.66 5.57
C GLY A 141 -21.40 -3.81 4.14
N HIS A 142 -20.08 -3.78 3.89
CA HIS A 142 -19.50 -3.94 2.56
C HIS A 142 -19.09 -5.39 2.23
N ASN A 143 -19.09 -6.27 3.22
CA ASN A 143 -18.81 -7.69 3.03
C ASN A 143 -20.12 -8.50 2.88
N LYS A 144 -20.40 -8.98 1.66
CA LYS A 144 -21.56 -9.84 1.38
C LYS A 144 -21.20 -11.32 1.63
N PRO A 145 -22.01 -12.07 2.40
CA PRO A 145 -21.73 -13.49 2.71
C PRO A 145 -21.74 -14.42 1.49
N ASP A 146 -22.40 -14.02 0.40
CA ASP A 146 -22.51 -14.78 -0.85
C ASP A 146 -21.40 -14.42 -1.88
N SER A 147 -20.56 -13.42 -1.59
CA SER A 147 -19.68 -12.85 -2.63
C SER A 147 -18.37 -13.59 -2.90
N GLY A 148 -18.12 -14.72 -2.22
CA GLY A 148 -16.90 -15.51 -2.35
C GLY A 148 -15.61 -14.76 -2.03
N ASN A 149 -15.69 -13.67 -1.24
CA ASN A 149 -14.57 -12.80 -0.86
C ASN A 149 -13.80 -12.17 -2.05
N ASN A 150 -14.51 -11.82 -3.12
CA ASN A 150 -13.92 -11.11 -4.25
C ASN A 150 -14.04 -9.60 -4.07
N PHE A 151 -12.95 -8.91 -3.76
CA PHE A 151 -12.95 -7.46 -3.54
C PHE A 151 -12.26 -6.73 -4.70
N GLY A 152 -12.74 -5.52 -4.98
CA GLY A 152 -12.18 -4.64 -5.98
C GLY A 152 -11.81 -3.31 -5.35
N PHE A 153 -10.61 -2.83 -5.65
CA PHE A 153 -10.13 -1.52 -5.20
C PHE A 153 -9.64 -0.70 -6.38
N LEU A 154 -10.02 0.56 -6.40
CA LEU A 154 -9.43 1.58 -7.25
C LEU A 154 -8.33 2.29 -6.44
N ILE A 155 -7.12 2.30 -7.00
CA ILE A 155 -5.96 2.95 -6.39
C ILE A 155 -5.75 4.31 -7.06
N TRP A 156 -5.84 5.36 -6.26
CA TRP A 156 -5.59 6.73 -6.63
C TRP A 156 -4.14 7.10 -6.31
N LYS A 157 -3.43 7.63 -7.29
CA LYS A 157 -2.07 8.17 -7.13
C LYS A 157 -2.06 9.65 -7.41
N LYS A 158 -1.53 10.45 -6.49
CA LYS A 158 -1.30 11.88 -6.72
C LYS A 158 -0.21 12.07 -7.79
N ARG A 159 -0.54 12.79 -8.87
CA ARG A 159 0.43 13.31 -9.86
C ARG A 159 0.57 14.81 -9.65
N ASN A 160 1.81 15.29 -9.44
CA ASN A 160 2.04 16.72 -9.21
C ASN A 160 2.13 17.52 -10.51
N CYS A 161 2.42 16.86 -11.64
CA CYS A 161 2.39 17.52 -12.94
C CYS A 161 1.48 16.81 -13.92
N THR A 162 0.68 17.63 -14.58
CA THR A 162 -0.24 17.30 -15.64
C THR A 162 0.33 17.88 -16.91
N PHE A 163 0.68 17.05 -17.89
CA PHE A 163 0.64 17.51 -19.28
C PHE A 163 -0.83 17.79 -19.59
N LEU A 164 -1.15 19.07 -19.80
CA LEU A 164 -2.38 19.46 -20.49
C LEU A 164 -2.13 19.36 -21.99
#